data_AF-A0A1Y1RMQ7-F1
#
_entry.id   AF-A0A1Y1RMQ7-F1
#
_cell.length_a   1.000
_cell.length_b   1.000
_cell.length_c   1.000
_cell.angle_alpha   90.00
_cell.angle_beta   90.00
_cell.angle_gamma   90.00
#
_symmetry.space_group_name_H-M   'P 1'
#
loop_
_entity.id
_entity.type
_entity.pdbx_description
1 polymer ?
#
loop_
_entity_poly.entity_id
_entity_poly.type
_entity_poly.pdbx_seq_one_letter_code
_entity_poly.pdbx_strand_id
1 'polypeptide(L)'
;MAQQTVEMIPDLPYNNHGNTTASWAMTLIMILGSIVAAVGFCIANTPIFIVGVAVIAIGVVAGIVLRSAGYGQGGKHTKYHH
;
A
#
# COMPACT_ATOMS: atom_id res chain seq x y z
N MET A 1 -38.83 -20.40 -22.67
CA MET A 1 -37.75 -19.39 -22.51
C MET A 1 -36.91 -19.84 -21.33
N ALA A 2 -35.71 -20.36 -21.58
CA ALA A 2 -34.84 -20.85 -20.51
C ALA A 2 -34.31 -19.65 -19.73
N GLN A 3 -34.66 -19.56 -18.45
CA GLN A 3 -34.05 -18.61 -17.53
C GLN A 3 -32.61 -19.09 -17.27
N GLN A 4 -31.66 -18.55 -18.03
CA GLN A 4 -30.24 -18.78 -17.81
C GLN A 4 -29.86 -18.09 -16.50
N THR A 5 -29.80 -18.85 -15.42
CA THR A 5 -29.27 -18.41 -14.14
C THR A 5 -27.78 -18.16 -14.36
N VAL A 6 -27.42 -16.90 -14.59
CA VAL A 6 -26.04 -16.46 -14.65
C VAL A 6 -25.42 -16.81 -13.30
N GLU A 7 -24.74 -17.96 -13.23
CA GLU A 7 -23.88 -18.30 -12.11
C GLU A 7 -22.77 -17.26 -12.13
N MET A 8 -22.92 -16.21 -11.32
CA MET A 8 -21.86 -15.23 -11.12
C MET A 8 -20.68 -16.00 -10.55
N ILE A 9 -19.67 -16.23 -11.41
CA ILE A 9 -18.39 -16.81 -11.04
C ILE A 9 -17.95 -16.13 -9.74
N PRO A 10 -17.58 -16.89 -8.70
CA PRO A 10 -17.29 -16.35 -7.37
C PRO A 10 -16.33 -15.17 -7.46
N ASP A 11 -16.80 -14.00 -7.01
CA ASP A 11 -16.14 -12.68 -6.90
C ASP A 11 -15.18 -12.34 -8.07
N LEU A 12 -15.59 -11.43 -8.97
CA LEU A 12 -14.69 -10.94 -10.01
C LEU A 12 -13.37 -10.45 -9.36
N PRO A 13 -12.19 -10.77 -9.93
CA PRO A 13 -10.92 -10.33 -9.39
C PRO A 13 -10.96 -8.84 -9.06
N TYR A 14 -10.47 -8.44 -7.89
CA TYR A 14 -10.42 -7.03 -7.50
C TYR A 14 -9.77 -6.22 -8.63
N ASN A 15 -10.55 -5.35 -9.30
CA ASN A 15 -10.04 -4.55 -10.42
C ASN A 15 -9.04 -3.49 -9.96
N ASN A 16 -8.97 -3.26 -8.65
CA ASN A 16 -7.99 -2.38 -8.09
C ASN A 16 -6.59 -2.95 -8.39
N HIS A 17 -5.86 -2.38 -9.34
CA HIS A 17 -4.55 -2.87 -9.81
C HIS A 17 -3.41 -2.46 -8.85
N GLY A 18 -3.64 -2.58 -7.54
CA GLY A 18 -2.74 -2.04 -6.51
C GLY A 18 -2.90 -0.54 -6.26
N ASN A 19 -3.90 0.10 -6.87
CA ASN A 19 -4.31 1.49 -6.62
C ASN A 19 -5.17 1.62 -5.35
N THR A 20 -4.65 1.16 -4.22
CA THR A 20 -5.27 1.39 -2.91
C THR A 20 -4.59 2.54 -2.19
N THR A 21 -5.34 3.24 -1.33
CA THR A 21 -4.77 4.25 -0.44
C THR A 21 -3.66 3.67 0.44
N ALA A 22 -3.81 2.42 0.92
CA ALA A 22 -2.77 1.74 1.69
C ALA A 22 -1.48 1.52 0.87
N SER A 23 -1.61 1.07 -0.38
CA SER A 23 -0.48 0.83 -1.29
C SER A 23 0.26 2.12 -1.63
N TRP A 24 -0.47 3.18 -2.01
CA TRP A 24 0.14 4.47 -2.35
C TRP A 24 0.78 5.16 -1.14
N ALA A 25 0.14 5.11 0.03
CA ALA A 25 0.71 5.69 1.25
C ALA A 25 2.03 5.01 1.62
N MET A 26 2.07 3.68 1.66
CA MET A 26 3.30 2.93 1.94
C MET A 26 4.38 3.24 0.89
N THR A 27 4.03 3.26 -0.39
CA THR A 27 4.97 3.52 -1.49
C THR A 27 5.62 4.89 -1.37
N LEU A 28 4.84 5.96 -1.10
CA LEU A 28 5.38 7.31 -0.95
C LEU A 28 6.32 7.43 0.24
N ILE A 29 5.97 6.85 1.39
CA ILE A 29 6.83 6.87 2.58
C ILE A 29 8.14 6.12 2.31
N MET A 30 8.07 4.96 1.64
CA MET A 30 9.24 4.17 1.28
C MET A 30 10.17 4.92 0.33
N ILE A 31 9.62 5.61 -0.68
CA ILE A 31 10.41 6.43 -1.61
C ILE A 31 11.13 7.55 -0.84
N LEU A 32 10.41 8.29 0.01
CA LEU A 32 10.99 9.39 0.79
C LEU A 32 12.10 8.90 1.73
N GLY A 33 11.85 7.83 2.48
CA GLY A 33 12.86 7.25 3.37
C GLY A 33 14.09 6.73 2.63
N SER A 34 13.89 6.11 1.46
CA SER A 34 14.98 5.62 0.61
C SER A 34 15.83 6.76 0.05
N ILE A 35 15.20 7.87 -0.37
CA ILE A 35 15.92 9.06 -0.84
C ILE A 35 16.77 9.64 0.30
N VAL A 36 16.19 9.82 1.50
CA VAL A 36 16.92 10.35 2.67
C VAL A 36 18.08 9.43 3.08
N ALA A 37 17.85 8.12 3.11
CA ALA A 37 18.88 7.14 3.42
C ALA A 37 20.01 7.17 2.37
N ALA A 38 19.68 7.18 1.08
CA ALA A 38 20.65 7.26 0.00
C ALA A 38 21.49 8.54 0.08
N VAL A 39 20.87 9.70 0.32
CA VAL A 39 21.59 10.97 0.51
C VAL A 39 22.54 10.88 1.70
N GLY A 40 22.06 10.42 2.86
CA GLY A 40 22.88 10.27 4.06
C GLY A 40 24.07 9.33 3.85
N PHE A 41 23.87 8.25 3.09
CA PHE A 41 24.92 7.32 2.72
C PHE A 41 25.97 7.96 1.79
N CYS A 42 25.55 8.68 0.74
CA CYS A 42 26.45 9.33 -0.23
C CYS A 42 27.39 10.36 0.41
N ILE A 43 26.95 11.05 1.47
CA ILE A 43 27.76 12.04 2.19
C ILE A 43 28.42 11.49 3.46
N ALA A 44 28.39 10.16 3.67
CA ALA A 44 28.90 9.48 4.86
C ALA A 44 28.34 10.04 6.20
N ASN A 45 27.11 10.55 6.19
CA ASN A 45 26.44 11.10 7.36
C ASN A 45 25.53 10.04 7.99
N THR A 46 26.05 9.37 9.01
CA THR A 46 25.35 8.28 9.72
C THR A 46 24.02 8.73 10.35
N PRO A 47 23.92 9.90 11.02
CA PRO A 47 22.64 10.39 11.52
C PRO A 47 21.54 10.49 10.45
N ILE A 48 21.84 11.08 9.28
CA ILE A 48 20.86 11.24 8.19
C ILE A 48 20.46 9.87 7.63
N PHE A 49 21.42 8.95 7.49
CA PHE A 49 21.14 7.58 7.08
C PHE A 49 20.14 6.89 8.02
N ILE A 50 20.36 7.00 9.35
CA ILE A 50 19.45 6.43 10.35
C ILE A 50 18.04 7.04 10.26
N VAL A 51 17.94 8.35 10.02
CA VAL A 51 16.64 9.01 9.81
C VAL A 51 15.92 8.41 8.60
N GLY A 52 16.60 8.21 7.48
CA GLY A 52 16.01 7.56 6.30
C GLY A 52 15.50 6.15 6.57
N VAL A 53 16.28 5.34 7.29
CA VAL A 53 15.88 3.99 7.73
C VAL A 53 14.68 4.03 8.67
N ALA A 54 14.62 4.99 9.59
CA ALA A 54 13.46 5.16 10.48
C ALA A 54 12.19 5.52 9.70
N VAL A 55 12.28 6.37 8.67
CA VAL A 55 11.15 6.70 7.79
C VAL A 55 10.63 5.47 7.05
N ILE A 56 11.53 4.62 6.54
CA ILE A 56 11.17 3.34 5.91
C ILE A 56 10.39 2.47 6.91
N ALA A 57 10.85 2.35 8.15
CA ALA A 57 10.15 1.57 9.18
C ALA A 57 8.73 2.13 9.46
N ILE A 58 8.57 3.45 9.52
CA ILE A 58 7.25 4.11 9.64
C ILE A 58 6.35 3.73 8.46
N GLY A 59 6.88 3.67 7.23
CA GLY A 59 6.14 3.25 6.05
C GLY A 59 5.57 1.83 6.16
N VAL A 60 6.35 0.89 6.71
CA VAL A 60 5.86 -0.49 6.97
C VAL A 60 4.69 -0.46 7.95
N VAL A 61 4.86 0.25 9.06
CA VAL A 61 3.82 0.35 10.10
C VAL A 61 2.55 0.98 9.53
N ALA A 62 2.67 2.09 8.79
CA ALA A 62 1.54 2.76 8.15
C ALA A 62 0.80 1.82 7.17
N GLY A 63 1.53 1.05 6.36
CA GLY A 63 0.95 0.07 5.44
C GLY A 63 0.15 -1.02 6.16
N ILE A 64 0.68 -1.57 7.25
CA ILE A 64 -0.02 -2.58 8.08
C ILE A 64 -1.28 -1.99 8.70
N VAL A 65 -1.19 -0.78 9.28
CA VAL A 65 -2.32 -0.10 9.91
C VAL A 65 -3.43 0.20 8.89
N LEU A 66 -3.08 0.76 7.73
CA LEU A 66 -4.04 1.08 6.67
C LEU A 66 -4.70 -0.17 6.09
N ARG A 67 -3.93 -1.25 5.91
CA ARG A 67 -4.49 -2.55 5.51
C ARG A 67 -5.50 -3.06 6.53
N SER A 68 -5.16 -3.00 7.81
CA SER A 68 -6.01 -3.45 8.92
C SER A 68 -7.29 -2.60 9.05
N ALA A 69 -7.18 -1.30 8.76
CA ALA A 69 -8.32 -0.38 8.70
C ALA A 69 -9.20 -0.56 7.46
N GLY A 70 -8.86 -1.46 6.53
CA GLY A 70 -9.67 -1.76 5.35
C GLY A 70 -9.46 -0.82 4.16
N TYR A 71 -8.33 -0.08 4.15
CA TYR A 71 -7.87 0.69 2.99
C TYR A 71 -6.94 -0.12 2.07
N GLY A 72 -6.62 -1.36 2.43
CA GLY A 72 -5.92 -2.31 1.57
C GLY A 72 -6.90 -3.05 0.65
N GLN A 73 -6.36 -3.85 -0.26
CA GLN A 73 -7.14 -4.59 -1.26
C GLN A 73 -8.19 -5.50 -0.62
N GLY A 74 -9.41 -5.47 -1.15
CA GLY A 74 -10.56 -6.20 -0.59
C GLY A 74 -11.03 -5.67 0.77
N GLY A 75 -10.51 -4.53 1.23
CA GLY A 75 -10.90 -3.88 2.48
C GLY A 75 -12.25 -3.19 2.38
N LYS A 76 -12.88 -2.91 3.52
CA LYS A 76 -14.24 -2.33 3.60
C LYS A 76 -14.40 -1.03 2.79
N HIS A 77 -13.33 -0.26 2.63
CA HIS A 77 -13.33 1.01 1.89
C HIS A 77 -12.89 0.88 0.42
N THR A 78 -12.44 -0.31 0.00
CA THR A 78 -11.96 -0.57 -1.37
C THR A 78 -12.76 -1.67 -2.07
N LYS A 79 -13.86 -2.13 -1.47
CA LYS A 79 -14.82 -3.03 -2.10
C LYS A 79 -15.70 -2.23 -3.06
N TYR A 80 -16.03 -2.83 -4.21
CA TYR A 80 -17.03 -2.27 -5.11
C TYR A 80 -18.40 -2.37 -4.42
N HIS A 81 -19.06 -1.23 -4.21
CA HIS A 81 -20.50 -1.22 -4.01
C HIS A 81 -21.13 -1.31 -5.39
N HIS A 82 -21.85 -2.41 -5.63
CA HIS A 82 -22.76 -2.56 -6.77
C HIS A 82 -23.93 -1.57 -6.64
#